data_AF-A0A1I7T3N0-F1
#
_entry.id   AF-A0A1I7T3N0-F1
#
_cell.length_a   1.000
_cell.length_b   1.000
_cell.length_c   1.000
_cell.angle_alpha   90.00
_cell.angle_beta   90.00
_cell.angle_gamma   90.00
#
_symmetry.space_group_name_H-M   'P 1'
#
loop_
_entity.id
_entity.type
_entity.pdbx_description
1 polymer ?
#
loop_
_entity_poly.entity_id
_entity_poly.type
_entity_poly.pdbx_seq_one_letter_code
_entity_poly.pdbx_strand_id
1 'polypeptide(L)'
;MCTFPLTRLPDVPRILIIRLMDICEQVNLALSSKKMEQYIRFTKIRYFDYCQISIKEEDFTIHLDHGCIKSDAEYRVYRETVKLIGNEMKPWFNEDLPVVENTIAVLERLQTTFSCIETEVVIRITQPTEINKIFDALDNFVYVSLVEAKPETATVNAIMESFKKGRQISIYSSEMPSDYYHPNASLYFIL
;
A
#
# COMPACT_ATOMS: atom_id res chain seq x y z
N MET A 1 -32.82 -4.95 -11.82
CA MET A 1 -32.32 -3.92 -10.88
C MET A 1 -32.12 -2.63 -11.65
N CYS A 2 -32.75 -1.53 -11.24
CA CYS A 2 -32.50 -0.22 -11.86
C CYS A 2 -31.14 0.30 -11.38
N THR A 3 -30.18 0.42 -12.27
CA THR A 3 -28.90 1.07 -12.01
C THR A 3 -29.13 2.57 -11.82
N PHE A 4 -28.92 3.06 -10.60
CA PHE A 4 -28.97 4.50 -10.31
C PHE A 4 -27.81 5.20 -11.03
N PRO A 5 -28.06 6.14 -11.95
CA PRO A 5 -27.02 6.72 -12.77
C PRO A 5 -26.28 7.83 -11.99
N LEU A 6 -25.37 7.44 -11.10
CA LEU A 6 -24.55 8.35 -10.28
C LEU A 6 -23.86 9.44 -11.13
N THR A 7 -23.50 9.11 -12.37
CA THR A 7 -22.90 10.03 -13.34
C THR A 7 -23.81 11.18 -13.76
N ARG A 8 -25.13 11.02 -13.71
CA ARG A 8 -26.13 12.01 -14.14
C ARG A 8 -26.52 13.02 -13.05
N LEU A 9 -26.10 12.81 -11.81
CA LEU A 9 -26.39 13.73 -10.73
C LEU A 9 -25.60 15.04 -10.85
N PRO A 10 -26.09 16.15 -10.27
CA PRO A 10 -25.25 17.31 -10.02
C PRO A 10 -24.09 16.97 -9.06
N ASP A 11 -23.06 17.80 -9.03
CA ASP A 11 -21.84 17.51 -8.27
C ASP A 11 -22.07 17.34 -6.77
N VAL A 12 -22.88 18.21 -6.15
CA VAL A 12 -23.12 18.17 -4.70
C VAL A 12 -23.82 16.87 -4.27
N PRO A 13 -24.97 16.45 -4.85
CA PRO A 13 -25.58 15.16 -4.53
C PRO A 13 -24.66 13.96 -4.82
N ARG A 14 -23.87 14.03 -5.90
CA ARG A 14 -22.93 12.95 -6.23
C ARG A 14 -21.88 12.77 -5.13
N ILE A 15 -21.28 13.87 -4.67
CA ILE A 15 -20.28 13.86 -3.59
C ILE A 15 -20.89 13.32 -2.29
N LEU A 16 -22.13 13.71 -1.97
CA LEU A 16 -22.81 13.22 -0.76
C LEU A 16 -23.05 11.71 -0.81
N ILE A 17 -23.50 11.18 -1.95
CA ILE A 17 -23.71 9.74 -2.12
C ILE A 17 -22.38 8.98 -2.03
N ILE A 18 -21.32 9.48 -2.68
CA ILE A 18 -19.99 8.85 -2.63
C ILE A 18 -19.47 8.76 -1.18
N ARG A 19 -19.74 9.77 -0.36
CA ARG A 19 -19.35 9.77 1.08
C ARG A 19 -20.15 8.79 1.94
N LEU A 20 -21.29 8.31 1.46
CA LEU A 20 -22.15 7.35 2.16
C LEU A 20 -21.92 5.90 1.71
N MET A 21 -21.16 5.70 0.63
CA MET A 21 -20.79 4.38 0.13
C MET A 21 -19.85 3.66 1.10
N ASP A 22 -19.93 2.34 1.15
CA ASP A 22 -18.95 1.54 1.89
C ASP A 22 -17.57 1.51 1.19
N ILE A 23 -16.56 0.94 1.85
CA ILE A 23 -15.19 0.84 1.32
C ILE A 23 -15.10 0.14 -0.04
N CYS A 24 -15.83 -0.95 -0.20
CA CYS A 24 -15.78 -1.77 -1.40
C CYS A 24 -16.44 -1.01 -2.55
N GLU A 25 -17.57 -0.36 -2.29
CA GLU A 25 -18.25 0.52 -3.24
C GLU A 25 -17.35 1.68 -3.68
N GLN A 26 -16.67 2.36 -2.74
CA GLN A 26 -15.78 3.48 -3.06
C GLN A 26 -14.56 3.04 -3.89
N VAL A 27 -13.95 1.92 -3.54
CA VAL A 27 -12.79 1.36 -4.27
C VAL A 27 -13.20 0.92 -5.68
N ASN A 28 -14.31 0.16 -5.80
CA ASN A 28 -14.85 -0.22 -7.10
C ASN A 28 -15.24 1.00 -7.94
N LEU A 29 -15.79 2.04 -7.30
CA LEU A 29 -16.14 3.27 -7.98
C LEU A 29 -14.90 3.99 -8.52
N ALA A 30 -13.82 4.08 -7.73
CA ALA A 30 -12.56 4.66 -8.17
C ALA A 30 -11.96 3.91 -9.37
N LEU A 31 -12.05 2.57 -9.37
CA LEU A 31 -11.56 1.73 -10.45
C LEU A 31 -12.45 1.77 -11.70
N SER A 32 -13.73 2.13 -11.57
CA SER A 32 -14.69 2.09 -12.69
C SER A 32 -14.36 3.06 -13.85
N SER A 33 -13.76 4.22 -13.56
CA SER A 33 -13.34 5.20 -14.58
C SER A 33 -12.50 6.33 -13.99
N LYS A 34 -11.66 6.95 -14.82
CA LYS A 34 -10.88 8.15 -14.48
C LYS A 34 -11.74 9.31 -13.93
N LYS A 35 -12.98 9.45 -14.42
CA LYS A 35 -13.91 10.47 -13.92
C LYS A 35 -14.32 10.18 -12.47
N MET A 36 -14.61 8.93 -12.15
CA MET A 36 -15.02 8.54 -10.79
C MET A 36 -13.86 8.57 -9.80
N GLU A 37 -12.66 8.15 -10.21
CA GLU A 37 -11.41 8.35 -9.46
C GLU A 37 -11.23 9.82 -9.05
N GLN A 38 -11.45 10.77 -9.98
CA GLN A 38 -11.39 12.19 -9.67
C GLN A 38 -12.42 12.61 -8.62
N TYR A 39 -13.67 12.13 -8.72
CA TYR A 39 -14.68 12.43 -7.69
C TYR A 39 -14.28 11.89 -6.33
N ILE A 40 -13.78 10.65 -6.25
CA ILE A 40 -13.27 10.06 -5.00
C ILE A 40 -12.17 10.98 -4.42
N ARG A 41 -11.19 11.37 -5.23
CA ARG A 41 -10.14 12.30 -4.81
C ARG A 41 -10.69 13.65 -4.31
N PHE A 42 -11.68 14.23 -5.01
CA PHE A 42 -12.28 15.52 -4.61
C PHE A 42 -13.13 15.42 -3.34
N THR A 43 -13.75 14.27 -3.09
CA THR A 43 -14.55 14.07 -1.88
C THR A 43 -13.69 14.11 -0.61
N LYS A 44 -12.37 13.93 -0.74
CA LYS A 44 -11.35 13.92 0.33
C LYS A 44 -11.74 13.00 1.48
N ILE A 45 -12.25 11.82 1.14
CA ILE A 45 -12.63 10.83 2.15
C ILE A 45 -11.34 10.30 2.78
N ARG A 46 -11.12 10.66 4.05
CA ARG A 46 -10.10 10.06 4.90
C ARG A 46 -10.67 8.78 5.50
N TYR A 47 -10.83 7.77 4.64
CA TYR A 47 -11.42 6.52 5.07
C TYR A 47 -10.37 5.60 5.67
N PHE A 48 -9.19 5.42 5.06
CA PHE A 48 -8.31 4.33 5.48
C PHE A 48 -7.35 4.74 6.58
N ASP A 49 -7.36 3.96 7.67
CA ASP A 49 -6.39 4.11 8.75
C ASP A 49 -5.03 3.53 8.33
N TYR A 50 -5.06 2.47 7.52
CA TYR A 50 -3.86 1.74 7.16
C TYR A 50 -3.95 1.21 5.73
N CYS A 51 -2.82 1.26 5.02
CA CYS A 51 -2.64 0.64 3.72
C CYS A 51 -1.40 -0.25 3.76
N GLN A 52 -1.54 -1.53 3.46
CA GLN A 52 -0.42 -2.44 3.29
C GLN A 52 -0.29 -2.87 1.84
N ILE A 53 0.93 -2.82 1.34
CA ILE A 53 1.25 -3.23 -0.02
C ILE A 53 2.23 -4.39 0.09
N SER A 54 1.83 -5.57 -0.36
CA SER A 54 2.70 -6.74 -0.37
C SER A 54 3.18 -7.01 -1.79
N ILE A 55 4.49 -6.89 -2.00
CA ILE A 55 5.17 -7.13 -3.27
C ILE A 55 5.85 -8.50 -3.22
N LYS A 56 5.62 -9.33 -4.22
CA LYS A 56 6.17 -10.68 -4.31
C LYS A 56 6.52 -11.02 -5.75
N GLU A 57 7.81 -10.99 -6.09
CA GLU A 57 8.35 -11.34 -7.41
C GLU A 57 7.55 -10.67 -8.55
N GLU A 58 6.64 -11.42 -9.17
CA GLU A 58 5.88 -11.01 -10.34
C GLU A 58 4.47 -10.47 -10.03
N ASP A 59 4.10 -10.31 -8.76
CA ASP A 59 2.77 -9.81 -8.37
C ASP A 59 2.83 -8.88 -7.15
N PHE A 60 1.76 -8.11 -6.95
CA PHE A 60 1.55 -7.38 -5.73
C PHE A 60 0.08 -7.34 -5.33
N THR A 61 -0.14 -7.14 -4.03
CA THR A 61 -1.48 -7.01 -3.45
C THR A 61 -1.54 -5.78 -2.57
N ILE A 62 -2.72 -5.17 -2.50
CA ILE A 62 -2.98 -4.00 -1.66
C ILE A 62 -4.09 -4.35 -0.69
N HIS A 63 -3.86 -4.04 0.58
CA HIS A 63 -4.82 -4.15 1.65
C HIS A 63 -5.11 -2.73 2.14
N LEU A 64 -6.39 -2.36 2.16
CA LEU A 64 -6.89 -1.09 2.66
C LEU A 64 -7.74 -1.37 3.89
N ASP A 65 -7.33 -0.85 5.03
CA ASP A 65 -7.94 -1.13 6.31
C ASP A 65 -8.55 0.14 6.93
N HIS A 66 -9.74 -0.02 7.51
CA HIS A 66 -10.49 1.05 8.17
C HIS A 66 -11.05 0.62 9.54
N GLY A 67 -11.16 1.60 10.42
CA GLY A 67 -11.84 1.50 11.69
C GLY A 67 -10.95 0.80 12.72
N CYS A 68 -9.68 1.22 12.81
CA CYS A 68 -8.72 0.67 13.76
C CYS A 68 -9.30 0.65 15.19
N ILE A 69 -9.45 -0.56 15.72
CA ILE A 69 -9.89 -0.82 17.08
C ILE A 69 -8.63 -1.02 17.91
N LYS A 70 -8.46 -0.16 18.93
CA LYS A 70 -7.41 -0.36 19.92
C LYS A 70 -7.73 -1.65 20.69
N SER A 71 -6.89 -2.66 20.47
CA SER A 71 -6.88 -3.92 21.20
C SER A 71 -5.81 -3.84 22.28
N ASP A 72 -6.01 -4.53 23.40
CA ASP A 72 -4.97 -4.75 24.41
C ASP A 72 -3.87 -5.71 23.91
N ALA A 73 -4.08 -6.35 22.75
CA ALA A 73 -3.08 -7.16 22.08
C ALA A 73 -2.09 -6.29 21.26
N GLU A 74 -0.89 -6.81 21.04
CA GLU A 74 0.16 -6.15 20.24
C GLU A 74 -0.21 -5.95 18.75
N TYR A 75 -1.33 -6.52 18.28
CA TYR A 75 -1.80 -6.37 16.91
C TYR A 75 -3.02 -5.45 16.80
N ARG A 76 -3.02 -4.62 15.74
CA ARG A 76 -4.15 -3.75 15.38
C ARG A 76 -5.26 -4.59 14.76
N VAL A 77 -6.50 -4.33 15.16
CA VAL A 77 -7.70 -4.95 14.59
C VAL A 77 -8.46 -3.89 13.80
N TYR A 78 -8.90 -4.22 12.59
CA TYR A 78 -9.65 -3.32 11.74
C TYR A 78 -11.08 -3.82 11.55
N ARG A 79 -12.03 -2.90 11.39
CA ARG A 79 -13.46 -3.24 11.17
C ARG A 79 -13.72 -3.72 9.76
N GLU A 80 -12.99 -3.12 8.82
CA GLU A 80 -13.26 -3.17 7.40
C GLU A 80 -11.92 -3.29 6.67
N THR A 81 -11.81 -4.30 5.80
CA THR A 81 -10.61 -4.57 5.00
C THR A 81 -11.02 -4.81 3.56
N VAL A 82 -10.44 -4.05 2.63
CA VAL A 82 -10.49 -4.33 1.18
C VAL A 82 -9.16 -4.93 0.78
N LYS A 83 -9.20 -6.10 0.14
CA LYS A 83 -8.04 -6.66 -0.54
C LYS A 83 -8.20 -6.44 -2.04
N LEU A 84 -7.16 -5.92 -2.66
CA LEU A 84 -7.04 -5.74 -4.09
C LEU A 84 -5.91 -6.62 -4.61
N ILE A 85 -6.24 -7.45 -5.59
CA ILE A 85 -5.28 -8.26 -6.35
C ILE A 85 -5.11 -7.69 -7.76
N GLY A 86 -3.98 -7.99 -8.41
CA GLY A 86 -3.59 -7.33 -9.66
C GLY A 86 -4.70 -7.20 -10.71
N ASN A 87 -5.44 -8.27 -10.97
CA ASN A 87 -6.54 -8.26 -11.96
C ASN A 87 -7.69 -7.30 -11.65
N GLU A 88 -7.97 -7.02 -10.38
CA GLU A 88 -9.05 -6.12 -9.98
C GLU A 88 -8.67 -4.66 -10.20
N MET A 89 -7.38 -4.34 -10.15
CA MET A 89 -6.91 -2.97 -10.36
C MET A 89 -6.50 -2.72 -11.82
N LYS A 90 -6.86 -3.58 -12.78
CA LYS A 90 -6.54 -3.43 -14.22
C LYS A 90 -6.66 -1.99 -14.77
N PRO A 91 -7.66 -1.17 -14.40
CA PRO A 91 -7.75 0.24 -14.82
C PRO A 91 -6.55 1.13 -14.40
N TRP A 92 -5.76 0.67 -13.43
CA TRP A 92 -4.56 1.31 -12.92
C TRP A 92 -3.26 0.62 -13.36
N PHE A 93 -3.34 -0.58 -13.91
CA PHE A 93 -2.19 -1.32 -14.45
C PHE A 93 -1.90 -0.95 -15.91
N ASN A 94 -0.62 -1.08 -16.25
CA ASN A 94 -0.16 -1.17 -17.62
C ASN A 94 0.56 -2.52 -17.81
N GLU A 95 -0.07 -3.47 -18.49
CA GLU A 95 0.48 -4.83 -18.68
C GLU A 95 1.84 -4.84 -19.43
N ASP A 96 2.20 -3.74 -20.11
CA ASP A 96 3.48 -3.60 -20.80
C ASP A 96 4.65 -3.17 -19.88
N LEU A 97 4.37 -2.81 -18.62
CA LEU A 97 5.40 -2.38 -17.67
C LEU A 97 5.89 -3.53 -16.76
N PRO A 98 7.17 -3.51 -16.34
CA PRO A 98 7.67 -4.38 -15.28
C PRO A 98 6.84 -4.24 -14.00
N VAL A 99 6.75 -5.31 -13.21
CA VAL A 99 5.93 -5.38 -12.00
C VAL A 99 6.26 -4.27 -11.00
N VAL A 100 7.54 -3.96 -10.82
CA VAL A 100 7.98 -2.86 -9.94
C VAL A 100 7.47 -1.51 -10.41
N GLU A 101 7.53 -1.24 -11.72
CA GLU A 101 7.06 0.02 -12.29
C GLU A 101 5.53 0.13 -12.23
N ASN A 102 4.83 -0.97 -12.51
CA ASN A 102 3.38 -1.07 -12.30
C ASN A 102 3.00 -0.83 -10.84
N THR A 103 3.74 -1.44 -9.91
CA THR A 103 3.52 -1.26 -8.47
C THR A 103 3.64 0.21 -8.13
N ILE A 104 4.75 0.87 -8.50
CA ILE A 104 4.96 2.30 -8.25
C ILE A 104 3.79 3.14 -8.80
N ALA A 105 3.40 2.92 -10.06
CA ALA A 105 2.31 3.67 -10.70
C ALA A 105 0.96 3.48 -9.99
N VAL A 106 0.64 2.25 -9.59
CA VAL A 106 -0.59 1.95 -8.86
C VAL A 106 -0.58 2.59 -7.48
N LEU A 107 0.56 2.60 -6.80
CA LEU A 107 0.70 3.20 -5.47
C LEU A 107 0.58 4.71 -5.48
N GLU A 108 1.19 5.39 -6.45
CA GLU A 108 1.00 6.83 -6.63
C GLU A 108 -0.47 7.18 -6.85
N ARG A 109 -1.19 6.39 -7.67
CA ARG A 109 -2.63 6.58 -7.89
C ARG A 109 -3.45 6.29 -6.64
N LEU A 110 -3.10 5.23 -5.90
CA LEU A 110 -3.76 4.88 -4.65
C LEU A 110 -3.63 6.01 -3.63
N GLN A 111 -2.41 6.48 -3.37
CA GLN A 111 -2.13 7.54 -2.39
C GLN A 111 -2.76 8.89 -2.77
N THR A 112 -2.89 9.17 -4.06
CA THR A 112 -3.55 10.40 -4.54
C THR A 112 -5.08 10.29 -4.58
N THR A 113 -5.62 9.08 -4.69
CA THR A 113 -7.07 8.80 -4.71
C THR A 113 -7.62 8.66 -3.29
N PHE A 114 -6.90 7.94 -2.44
CA PHE A 114 -7.27 7.64 -1.08
C PHE A 114 -6.21 8.16 -0.12
N SER A 115 -6.59 9.09 0.75
CA SER A 115 -5.74 9.48 1.86
C SER A 115 -5.74 8.39 2.92
N CYS A 116 -4.59 7.74 3.10
CA CYS A 116 -4.34 6.78 4.18
C CYS A 116 -3.55 7.46 5.30
N ILE A 117 -3.84 7.14 6.57
CA ILE A 117 -3.09 7.71 7.70
C ILE A 117 -1.68 7.12 7.74
N GLU A 118 -1.59 5.80 7.59
CA GLU A 118 -0.33 5.07 7.58
C GLU A 118 -0.24 4.16 6.35
N THR A 119 0.99 3.93 5.88
CA THR A 119 1.25 3.02 4.76
C THR A 119 2.45 2.14 5.07
N GLU A 120 2.31 0.84 4.82
CA GLU A 120 3.36 -0.16 4.91
C GLU A 120 3.66 -0.75 3.54
N VAL A 121 4.95 -0.93 3.26
CA VAL A 121 5.43 -1.73 2.12
C VAL A 121 6.06 -3.02 2.67
N VAL A 122 5.46 -4.16 2.30
CA VAL A 122 5.95 -5.50 2.63
C VAL A 122 6.62 -6.08 1.39
N ILE A 123 7.91 -6.34 1.50
CA ILE A 123 8.75 -6.90 0.45
C ILE A 123 9.01 -8.36 0.80
N ARG A 124 8.56 -9.29 -0.05
CA ARG A 124 8.74 -10.73 0.20
C ARG A 124 9.93 -11.30 -0.56
N ILE A 125 10.02 -10.99 -1.85
CA ILE A 125 11.08 -11.48 -2.73
C ILE A 125 11.26 -10.43 -3.83
N THR A 126 12.39 -9.73 -3.80
CA THR A 126 12.69 -8.60 -4.70
C THR A 126 14.19 -8.36 -4.71
N GLN A 127 14.78 -8.06 -5.87
CA GLN A 127 16.22 -7.77 -5.94
C GLN A 127 16.55 -6.42 -5.30
N PRO A 128 17.77 -6.21 -4.75
CA PRO A 128 18.16 -4.94 -4.14
C PRO A 128 17.90 -3.71 -5.02
N THR A 129 18.15 -3.81 -6.32
CA THR A 129 17.92 -2.72 -7.28
C THR A 129 16.43 -2.33 -7.39
N GLU A 130 15.54 -3.31 -7.32
CA GLU A 130 14.09 -3.10 -7.39
C GLU A 130 13.56 -2.49 -6.09
N ILE A 131 14.10 -2.92 -4.94
CA ILE A 131 13.82 -2.34 -3.63
C ILE A 131 14.15 -0.84 -3.63
N ASN A 132 15.31 -0.46 -4.14
CA ASN A 132 15.71 0.95 -4.23
C ASN A 132 14.75 1.76 -5.10
N LYS A 133 14.33 1.24 -6.27
CA LYS A 133 13.33 1.90 -7.12
C LYS A 133 12.02 2.18 -6.38
N ILE A 134 11.54 1.22 -5.59
CA ILE A 134 10.30 1.37 -4.80
C ILE A 134 10.47 2.47 -3.77
N PHE A 135 11.59 2.50 -3.03
CA PHE A 135 11.83 3.50 -2.00
C PHE A 135 12.09 4.91 -2.53
N ASP A 136 12.71 5.03 -3.71
CA ASP A 136 12.94 6.31 -4.37
C ASP A 136 11.61 6.93 -4.85
N ALA A 137 10.69 6.09 -5.33
CA ALA A 137 9.39 6.56 -5.82
C ALA A 137 8.38 6.86 -4.71
N LEU A 138 8.50 6.21 -3.54
CA LEU A 138 7.50 6.28 -2.48
C LEU A 138 8.05 7.01 -1.26
N ASP A 139 7.79 8.32 -1.15
CA ASP A 139 8.34 9.08 -0.03
C ASP A 139 7.50 8.99 1.27
N ASN A 140 6.24 8.54 1.16
CA ASN A 140 5.21 8.75 2.19
C ASN A 140 4.85 7.52 3.06
N PHE A 141 5.59 6.41 2.99
CA PHE A 141 5.28 5.26 3.85
C PHE A 141 5.88 5.42 5.26
N VAL A 142 5.23 4.77 6.22
CA VAL A 142 5.59 4.78 7.65
C VAL A 142 6.33 3.50 8.03
N TYR A 143 6.00 2.36 7.40
CA TYR A 143 6.58 1.06 7.72
C TYR A 143 7.15 0.36 6.48
N VAL A 144 8.24 -0.36 6.69
CA VAL A 144 8.86 -1.26 5.70
C VAL A 144 9.08 -2.60 6.36
N SER A 145 8.61 -3.67 5.73
CA SER A 145 8.78 -5.02 6.23
C SER A 145 9.45 -5.91 5.17
N LEU A 146 10.62 -6.47 5.48
CA LEU A 146 11.21 -7.54 4.68
C LEU A 146 10.78 -8.88 5.25
N VAL A 147 10.19 -9.74 4.43
CA VAL A 147 9.73 -11.07 4.84
C VAL A 147 10.41 -12.12 3.97
N GLU A 148 11.59 -12.55 4.39
CA GLU A 148 12.43 -13.51 3.66
C GLU A 148 13.13 -14.47 4.61
N ALA A 149 13.13 -15.76 4.30
CA ALA A 149 13.69 -16.79 5.19
C ALA A 149 15.21 -16.62 5.40
N LYS A 150 15.93 -16.22 4.35
CA LYS A 150 17.40 -16.03 4.34
C LYS A 150 17.77 -14.86 3.43
N PRO A 151 17.58 -13.60 3.86
CA PRO A 151 17.85 -12.45 3.02
C PRO A 151 19.35 -12.31 2.75
N GLU A 152 19.69 -11.94 1.52
CA GLU A 152 21.05 -11.61 1.16
C GLU A 152 21.49 -10.29 1.85
N THR A 153 22.76 -10.19 2.22
CA THR A 153 23.35 -8.97 2.81
C THR A 153 23.07 -7.73 1.95
N ALA A 154 23.10 -7.86 0.63
CA ALA A 154 22.81 -6.77 -0.30
C ALA A 154 21.35 -6.26 -0.18
N THR A 155 20.39 -7.17 0.01
CA THR A 155 18.96 -6.86 0.20
C THR A 155 18.75 -6.12 1.52
N VAL A 156 19.35 -6.63 2.60
CA VAL A 156 19.24 -5.98 3.92
C VAL A 156 19.87 -4.58 3.86
N ASN A 157 21.05 -4.42 3.25
CA ASN A 157 21.68 -3.12 3.08
C ASN A 157 20.82 -2.13 2.30
N ALA A 158 20.22 -2.55 1.18
CA ALA A 158 19.34 -1.68 0.39
C ALA A 158 18.17 -1.12 1.22
N ILE A 159 17.58 -1.93 2.10
CA ILE A 159 16.52 -1.48 3.01
C ILE A 159 17.05 -0.54 4.10
N MET A 160 18.22 -0.84 4.65
CA MET A 160 18.79 -0.05 5.73
C MET A 160 19.32 1.30 5.26
N GLU A 161 19.79 1.39 4.02
CA GLU A 161 20.18 2.63 3.34
C GLU A 161 18.97 3.52 3.02
N SER A 162 17.79 2.93 2.79
CA SER A 162 16.56 3.68 2.50
C SER A 162 15.88 4.28 3.75
N PHE A 163 16.47 4.06 4.94
CA PHE A 163 15.97 4.58 6.20
C PHE A 163 15.84 6.12 6.16
N LYS A 164 14.65 6.62 6.50
CA LYS A 164 14.40 8.04 6.75
C LYS A 164 13.79 8.21 8.14
N LYS A 165 14.06 9.35 8.77
CA LYS A 165 13.54 9.67 10.11
C LYS A 165 12.01 9.56 10.14
N GLY A 166 11.48 8.78 11.08
CA GLY A 166 10.04 8.54 11.22
C GLY A 166 9.52 7.29 10.50
N ARG A 167 10.39 6.57 9.75
CA ARG A 167 10.08 5.25 9.20
C ARG A 167 10.49 4.17 10.18
N GLN A 168 9.68 3.13 10.30
CA GLN A 168 10.03 1.90 10.99
C GLN A 168 10.38 0.82 9.96
N ILE A 169 11.51 0.15 10.17
CA ILE A 169 11.93 -1.00 9.38
C ILE A 169 11.77 -2.23 10.27
N SER A 170 11.12 -3.26 9.75
CA SER A 170 11.00 -4.57 10.37
C SER A 170 11.58 -5.61 9.40
N ILE A 171 12.40 -6.52 9.90
CA ILE A 171 12.90 -7.64 9.09
C ILE A 171 12.45 -8.92 9.79
N TYR A 172 11.55 -9.64 9.14
CA TYR A 172 11.03 -10.92 9.57
C TYR A 172 11.78 -12.03 8.82
N SER A 173 12.82 -12.55 9.45
CA SER A 173 13.66 -13.58 8.87
C SER A 173 14.01 -14.67 9.88
N SER A 174 14.07 -15.92 9.43
CA SER A 174 14.52 -17.04 10.25
C SER A 174 16.03 -17.03 10.48
N GLU A 175 16.82 -16.44 9.57
CA GLU A 175 18.28 -16.38 9.66
C GLU A 175 18.79 -15.05 9.10
N MET A 176 19.53 -14.29 9.91
CA MET A 176 20.29 -13.13 9.43
C MET A 176 21.67 -13.56 8.89
N PRO A 177 22.26 -12.82 7.94
CA PRO A 177 23.65 -13.04 7.56
C PRO A 177 24.56 -12.95 8.80
N SER A 178 25.38 -13.98 9.00
CA SER A 178 26.12 -14.21 10.25
C SER A 178 27.14 -13.12 10.62
N ASP A 179 27.54 -12.30 9.65
CA ASP A 179 28.49 -11.20 9.76
C ASP A 179 27.84 -9.83 9.47
N TYR A 180 26.51 -9.75 9.54
CA TYR A 180 25.79 -8.53 9.23
C TYR A 180 26.11 -7.39 10.20
N TYR A 181 26.64 -6.29 9.67
CA TYR A 181 26.82 -5.04 10.39
C TYR A 181 26.38 -3.87 9.51
N HIS A 182 25.51 -3.02 10.04
CA HIS A 182 25.12 -1.78 9.40
C HIS A 182 24.95 -0.67 10.44
N PRO A 183 25.39 0.58 10.18
CA PRO A 183 25.23 1.67 11.15
C PRO A 183 23.79 1.92 11.59
N ASN A 184 22.82 1.63 10.71
CA ASN A 184 21.39 1.74 11.01
C ASN A 184 20.79 0.47 11.67
N ALA A 185 21.57 -0.59 11.89
CA ALA A 185 21.09 -1.89 12.39
C ALA A 185 20.58 -1.90 13.85
N SER A 186 20.68 -0.79 14.56
CA SER A 186 20.11 -0.63 15.90
C SER A 186 18.57 -0.51 15.93
N LEU A 187 17.89 -0.73 14.81
CA LEU A 187 16.43 -0.75 14.68
C LEU A 187 15.93 -2.20 14.76
N TYR A 188 14.98 -2.46 15.67
CA TYR A 188 14.51 -3.77 16.13
C TYR A 188 14.44 -4.87 15.06
N PHE A 189 15.30 -5.88 15.19
CA PHE A 189 15.08 -7.20 14.60
C PHE A 189 14.03 -7.93 15.44
N ILE A 190 12.92 -8.34 14.84
CA ILE A 190 11.99 -9.27 15.46
C ILE A 190 12.31 -10.64 14.85
N LEU A 191 13.07 -11.44 15.60
CA LEU A 191 13.38 -12.85 15.29
C LEU A 191 12.20 -13.74 15.69
#